data_AF-A0A3D3RR88-F1
#
_entry.id   AF-A0A3D3RR88-F1
#
_cell.length_a   1.000
_cell.length_b   1.000
_cell.length_c   1.000
_cell.angle_alpha   90.00
_cell.angle_beta   90.00
_cell.angle_gamma   90.00
#
_symmetry.space_group_name_H-M   'P 1'
#
loop_
_entity.id
_entity.type
_entity.pdbx_description
1 polymer ?
#
loop_
_entity_poly.entity_id
_entity_poly.type
_entity_poly.pdbx_seq_one_letter_code
_entity_poly.pdbx_strand_id
1 'polypeptide(L)'
;MKVKKITKRTLEEVADLLLEGGIVCFPTDTIYGLLSLATDKDAVERLFSIRRPSNRPFLILIPGLEWVEEFGLLASKAHLLLMERFNATFIFYKKNAIPLFLTRGRKSLALRLPPYDSL
;
A
#
# COMPACT_ATOMS: atom_id res chain seq x y z
N MET A 1 5.75 -4.41 -21.52
CA MET A 1 5.01 -5.01 -20.39
C MET A 1 5.08 -6.53 -20.52
N LYS A 2 5.57 -7.27 -19.51
CA LYS A 2 5.64 -8.74 -19.53
C LYS A 2 4.55 -9.28 -18.60
N VAL A 3 3.65 -10.12 -19.12
CA VAL A 3 2.62 -10.79 -18.31
C VAL A 3 3.18 -12.12 -17.83
N LYS A 4 3.05 -12.42 -16.54
CA LYS A 4 3.52 -13.67 -15.93
C LYS A 4 2.39 -14.33 -15.15
N LYS A 5 2.37 -15.66 -15.13
CA LYS A 5 1.46 -16.43 -14.26
C LYS A 5 1.88 -16.24 -12.80
N ILE A 6 0.92 -16.19 -11.88
CA ILE A 6 1.20 -16.16 -10.44
C ILE A 6 1.74 -17.53 -10.01
N THR A 7 2.97 -17.53 -9.52
CA THR A 7 3.71 -18.68 -9.00
C THR A 7 4.65 -18.16 -7.92
N LYS A 8 5.14 -19.02 -7.03
CA LYS A 8 6.09 -18.61 -5.99
C LYS A 8 7.31 -17.87 -6.58
N ARG A 9 7.90 -18.42 -7.64
CA ARG A 9 9.04 -17.81 -8.35
C ARG A 9 8.72 -16.42 -8.91
N THR A 10 7.54 -16.27 -9.53
CA THR A 10 7.17 -14.97 -10.11
C THR A 10 6.80 -13.93 -9.05
N LEU A 11 6.38 -14.35 -7.85
CA LEU A 11 6.21 -13.47 -6.70
C LEU A 11 7.56 -13.02 -6.12
N GLU A 12 8.54 -13.91 -6.03
CA GLU A 12 9.92 -13.57 -5.65
C GLU A 12 10.51 -12.54 -6.64
N GLU A 13 10.39 -12.80 -7.94
CA GLU A 13 10.83 -11.85 -8.99
C GLU A 13 10.10 -10.50 -8.90
N VAL A 14 8.83 -10.49 -8.50
CA VAL A 14 8.06 -9.24 -8.29
C VAL A 14 8.53 -8.51 -7.04
N ALA A 15 8.85 -9.23 -5.96
CA ALA A 15 9.39 -8.63 -4.75
C ALA A 15 10.74 -7.95 -5.03
N ASP A 16 11.64 -8.63 -5.76
CA ASP A 16 12.93 -8.06 -6.18
C ASP A 16 12.73 -6.80 -7.02
N LEU A 17 11.82 -6.84 -8.01
CA LEU A 17 11.49 -5.68 -8.83
C LEU A 17 10.97 -4.50 -8.00
N LEU A 18 10.15 -4.75 -6.97
CA LEU A 18 9.65 -3.69 -6.08
C LEU A 18 10.76 -3.13 -5.19
N LEU A 19 11.68 -3.98 -4.70
CA LEU A 19 12.85 -3.58 -3.91
C LEU A 19 13.84 -2.75 -4.73
N GLU A 20 13.93 -2.97 -6.04
CA GLU A 20 14.72 -2.18 -6.99
C GLU A 20 14.02 -0.87 -7.45
N GLY A 21 12.89 -0.49 -6.83
CA GLY A 21 12.13 0.72 -7.17
C GLY A 21 11.29 0.59 -8.44
N GLY A 22 11.00 -0.64 -8.86
CA GLY A 22 10.11 -0.97 -9.96
C GLY A 22 8.63 -0.75 -9.64
N ILE A 23 7.80 -0.84 -10.68
CA ILE A 23 6.34 -0.73 -10.58
C ILE A 23 5.71 -1.97 -11.22
N VAL A 24 4.76 -2.58 -10.51
CA VAL A 24 4.11 -3.83 -10.92
C VAL A 24 2.60 -3.61 -11.05
N CYS A 25 2.02 -4.08 -12.15
CA CYS A 25 0.57 -4.20 -12.27
C CYS A 25 0.15 -5.55 -11.70
N PHE A 26 -0.67 -5.54 -10.65
CA PHE A 26 -1.02 -6.72 -9.88
C PHE A 26 -2.55 -6.89 -9.78
N PRO A 27 -3.09 -8.09 -9.99
CA PRO A 27 -4.52 -8.32 -9.80
C PRO A 27 -4.88 -8.21 -8.31
N THR A 28 -5.94 -7.49 -7.99
CA THR A 28 -6.54 -7.51 -6.65
C THR A 28 -7.95 -8.09 -6.72
N ASP A 29 -8.59 -8.27 -5.57
CA ASP A 29 -9.97 -8.71 -5.43
C ASP A 29 -11.02 -7.79 -6.10
N THR A 30 -10.64 -6.55 -6.44
CA THR A 30 -11.54 -5.53 -6.98
C THR A 30 -11.14 -5.09 -8.38
N ILE A 31 -9.89 -4.63 -8.56
CA ILE A 31 -9.35 -4.14 -9.83
C ILE A 31 -7.85 -4.46 -9.93
N TYR A 32 -7.25 -4.26 -11.10
CA TYR A 32 -5.79 -4.25 -11.16
C TYR A 32 -5.23 -3.01 -10.46
N GLY A 33 -4.26 -3.21 -9.57
CA GLY A 33 -3.52 -2.15 -8.91
C GLY A 33 -2.15 -1.96 -9.53
N LEU A 34 -1.70 -0.71 -9.65
CA LEU A 34 -0.29 -0.42 -9.88
C LEU A 34 0.38 -0.27 -8.51
N LEU A 35 1.36 -1.13 -8.25
CA LEU A 35 2.06 -1.25 -6.98
C LEU A 35 3.49 -0.75 -7.13
N SER A 36 3.97 -0.06 -6.10
CA SER A 36 5.37 0.25 -5.87
C SER A 36 5.69 0.01 -4.40
N LEU A 37 6.97 -0.05 -4.04
CA LEU A 37 7.36 -0.09 -2.64
C LEU A 37 6.99 1.25 -1.98
N ALA A 38 6.21 1.20 -0.89
CA ALA A 38 5.69 2.41 -0.24
C ALA A 38 6.78 3.21 0.50
N THR A 39 7.83 2.55 0.96
CA THR A 39 8.96 3.19 1.66
C THR A 39 9.98 3.82 0.70
N ASP A 40 9.87 3.57 -0.60
CA ASP A 40 10.69 4.17 -1.63
C ASP A 40 10.03 5.43 -2.19
N LYS A 41 10.61 6.59 -1.87
CA LYS A 41 10.13 7.90 -2.31
C LYS A 41 10.11 8.02 -3.84
N ASP A 42 11.16 7.57 -4.53
CA ASP A 42 11.31 7.78 -5.97
C ASP A 42 10.35 6.87 -6.74
N ALA A 43 10.15 5.63 -6.26
CA ALA A 43 9.15 4.72 -6.80
C ALA A 43 7.72 5.26 -6.62
N VAL A 44 7.39 5.84 -5.45
CA VAL A 44 6.08 6.45 -5.20
C VAL A 44 5.85 7.68 -6.08
N GLU A 45 6.83 8.57 -6.24
CA GLU A 45 6.69 9.74 -7.12
C GLU A 45 6.55 9.32 -8.60
N ARG A 46 7.25 8.27 -9.03
CA ARG A 46 7.06 7.67 -10.37
C ARG A 46 5.66 7.08 -10.53
N LEU A 47 5.12 6.44 -9.48
CA LEU A 47 3.74 5.94 -9.50
C LEU A 47 2.73 7.10 -9.62
N PHE A 48 2.99 8.23 -8.96
CA PHE A 48 2.19 9.45 -9.10
C PHE A 48 2.24 10.03 -10.52
N SER A 49 3.40 10.04 -11.19
CA SER A 49 3.52 10.58 -12.55
C SER A 49 2.72 9.79 -13.60
N ILE A 50 2.42 8.51 -13.32
CA ILE A 50 1.64 7.63 -14.20
C ILE A 50 0.13 7.77 -13.93
N ARG A 51 -0.25 8.19 -12.73
CA ARG A 51 -1.66 8.31 -12.30
C ARG A 51 -2.35 9.48 -13.02
N ARG A 52 -3.66 9.36 -13.25
CA ARG A 52 -4.52 10.49 -13.63
C ARG A 52 -4.35 11.66 -12.63
N PRO A 53 -4.40 12.93 -13.09
CA PRO A 53 -4.17 14.11 -12.25
C PRO A 53 -4.99 14.08 -10.95
N SER A 54 -4.29 13.88 -9.83
CA SER A 54 -4.89 13.83 -8.50
C SER A 54 -3.85 14.09 -7.43
N ASN A 55 -4.19 14.91 -6.44
CA ASN A 55 -3.33 15.14 -5.27
C ASN A 55 -3.79 14.32 -4.04
N ARG A 56 -4.56 13.26 -4.25
CA ARG A 56 -4.96 12.35 -3.15
C ARG A 56 -3.82 11.34 -2.91
N PRO A 57 -3.43 11.06 -1.66
CA PRO A 57 -2.56 9.94 -1.33
C PRO A 57 -2.99 8.63 -1.98
N PHE A 58 -2.03 7.73 -2.18
CA PHE A 58 -2.33 6.33 -2.43
C PHE A 58 -2.76 5.64 -1.13
N LEU A 59 -3.53 4.56 -1.24
CA LEU A 59 -3.65 3.60 -0.14
C LEU A 59 -2.36 2.77 -0.08
N ILE A 60 -1.99 2.32 1.11
CA ILE A 60 -0.85 1.43 1.32
C ILE A 60 -1.38 0.05 1.70
N LEU A 61 -0.88 -0.97 1.01
CA LEU A 61 -1.09 -2.36 1.40
C LEU A 61 -0.09 -2.69 2.51
N ILE A 62 -0.58 -3.21 3.62
CA ILE A 62 0.26 -3.61 4.77
C ILE A 62 0.18 -5.13 4.95
N PRO A 63 1.28 -5.79 5.37
CA PRO A 63 1.28 -7.24 5.60
C PRO A 63 0.63 -7.63 6.93
N GLY A 64 0.46 -6.67 7.86
CA GLY A 64 -0.07 -6.92 9.19
C GLY A 64 -0.46 -5.65 9.93
N LEU A 65 -1.19 -5.79 11.04
CA LEU A 65 -1.74 -4.68 11.83
C LEU A 65 -0.66 -3.86 12.55
N GLU A 66 0.50 -4.44 12.81
CA GLU A 66 1.67 -3.79 13.43
C GLU A 66 2.10 -2.54 12.63
N TRP A 67 1.89 -2.55 11.31
CA TRP A 67 2.23 -1.41 10.45
C TRP A 67 1.40 -0.16 10.74
N VAL A 68 0.22 -0.28 11.36
CA VAL A 68 -0.56 0.88 11.81
C VAL A 68 0.23 1.69 12.84
N GLU A 69 0.94 1.01 13.75
CA GLU A 69 1.79 1.64 14.75
C GLU A 69 3.13 2.11 14.15
N GLU A 70 3.75 1.32 13.26
CA GLU A 70 4.98 1.71 12.55
C GLU A 70 4.81 3.01 11.75
N PHE A 71 3.65 3.18 11.10
CA PHE A 71 3.31 4.45 10.43
C PHE A 71 2.93 5.58 11.41
N GLY A 72 2.89 5.31 12.72
CA GLY A 72 2.53 6.28 13.75
C GLY A 72 1.10 6.78 13.60
N LEU A 73 0.13 5.89 13.39
CA LEU A 73 -1.27 6.22 13.17
C LEU A 73 -2.10 6.11 14.47
N LEU A 74 -3.13 6.93 14.58
CA LEU A 74 -4.08 6.90 15.68
C LEU A 74 -5.11 5.79 15.43
N ALA A 75 -4.93 4.66 16.10
CA ALA A 75 -5.87 3.54 16.06
C ALA A 75 -6.25 3.10 17.49
N SER A 76 -7.54 2.85 17.69
CA SER A 76 -8.03 2.16 18.89
C SER A 76 -8.12 0.66 18.64
N LYS A 77 -8.24 -0.13 19.70
CA LYS A 77 -8.46 -1.59 19.60
C LYS A 77 -9.65 -1.95 18.70
N ALA A 78 -10.73 -1.17 18.76
CA ALA A 78 -11.90 -1.39 17.89
C ALA A 78 -11.56 -1.23 16.41
N HIS A 79 -10.71 -0.26 16.05
CA HIS A 79 -10.28 -0.10 14.66
C HIS A 79 -9.48 -1.30 14.16
N LEU A 80 -8.54 -1.80 14.98
CA LEU A 80 -7.71 -2.95 14.63
C LEU A 80 -8.56 -4.21 14.44
N LEU A 81 -9.52 -4.46 15.34
CA LEU A 81 -10.46 -5.58 15.22
C LEU A 81 -11.33 -5.49 13.96
N LEU A 82 -11.77 -4.29 13.58
CA LEU A 82 -12.51 -4.09 12.34
C LEU A 82 -11.62 -4.31 11.11
N MET A 83 -10.37 -3.86 11.15
CA MET A 83 -9.42 -4.01 10.05
C MET A 83 -9.02 -5.47 9.81
N GLU A 84 -8.89 -6.26 10.88
CA GLU A 84 -8.66 -7.70 10.79
C GLU A 84 -9.86 -8.45 10.19
N ARG A 85 -11.07 -8.01 10.53
CA ARG A 85 -12.31 -8.68 10.11
C ARG A 85 -12.78 -8.31 8.71
N PHE A 86 -12.57 -7.06 8.29
CA PHE A 86 -13.11 -6.54 7.05
C PHE A 86 -11.99 -6.27 6.05
N ASN A 87 -12.09 -6.89 4.88
CA ASN A 87 -11.26 -6.56 3.72
C ASN A 87 -11.68 -5.21 3.13
N ALA A 88 -11.32 -4.13 3.82
CA ALA A 88 -11.64 -2.75 3.48
C ALA A 88 -10.42 -1.84 3.64
N THR A 89 -10.51 -0.64 3.06
CA THR A 89 -9.50 0.40 3.29
C THR A 89 -9.91 1.25 4.49
N PHE A 90 -9.01 1.38 5.45
CA PHE A 90 -9.19 2.18 6.66
C PHE A 90 -8.37 3.46 6.57
N ILE A 91 -8.96 4.58 6.98
CA ILE A 91 -8.28 5.88 6.98
C ILE A 91 -8.02 6.28 8.43
N PHE A 92 -6.76 6.46 8.77
CA PHE A 92 -6.34 6.85 10.12
C PHE A 92 -5.72 8.23 10.11
N TYR A 93 -5.95 9.00 11.17
CA TYR A 93 -5.20 10.22 11.42
C TYR A 93 -3.78 9.88 11.88
N LYS A 94 -2.80 10.68 11.46
CA LYS A 94 -1.42 10.53 11.89
C LYS A 94 -1.23 11.08 13.31
N LYS A 95 -0.55 10.31 14.17
CA LYS A 95 -0.04 10.74 15.48
C LYS A 95 1.27 11.51 15.32
N ASN A 96 2.13 11.03 14.41
CA ASN A 96 3.48 11.55 14.17
C ASN A 96 3.62 12.17 12.77
N ALA A 97 4.79 12.76 12.51
CA ALA A 97 5.16 13.20 11.16
C ALA A 97 5.37 11.97 10.25
N ILE A 98 4.53 11.84 9.23
CA ILE A 98 4.68 10.85 8.16
C ILE A 98 5.22 11.58 6.93
N PRO A 99 6.13 10.97 6.14
CA PRO A 99 6.68 11.59 4.95
C PRO A 99 5.62 12.20 4.02
N LEU A 100 5.91 13.40 3.51
CA LEU A 100 4.97 14.15 2.66
C LEU A 100 4.67 13.46 1.33
N PHE A 101 5.60 12.67 0.80
CA PHE A 101 5.38 11.93 -0.45
C PHE A 101 4.28 10.86 -0.28
N LEU A 102 4.09 10.31 0.93
CA LEU A 102 3.00 9.41 1.26
C LEU A 102 1.70 10.16 1.52
N THR A 103 1.74 11.19 2.36
CA THR A 103 0.51 11.86 2.84
C THR A 103 0.00 12.96 1.91
N ARG A 104 0.80 13.45 0.97
CA ARG A 104 0.49 14.59 0.09
C ARG A 104 -0.10 15.78 0.84
N GLY A 105 0.44 16.06 2.03
CA GLY A 105 -0.01 17.14 2.92
C GLY A 105 -1.28 16.85 3.72
N ARG A 106 -1.87 15.65 3.61
CA ARG A 106 -3.02 15.24 4.42
C ARG A 106 -2.61 14.93 5.87
N LYS A 107 -3.61 15.00 6.76
CA LYS A 107 -3.49 14.61 8.17
C LYS A 107 -3.75 13.11 8.38
N SER A 108 -4.03 12.38 7.32
CA SER A 108 -4.42 10.97 7.38
C SER A 108 -3.71 10.13 6.32
N LEU A 109 -3.69 8.82 6.57
CA LEU A 109 -3.17 7.80 5.67
C LEU A 109 -4.21 6.69 5.51
N ALA A 110 -4.31 6.14 4.30
CA ALA A 110 -5.21 5.03 4.00
C ALA A 110 -4.42 3.73 3.98
N LEU A 111 -4.80 2.77 4.82
CA LEU A 111 -4.19 1.44 4.89
C LEU A 111 -5.22 0.37 4.52
N ARG A 112 -4.76 -0.70 3.89
CA ARG A 112 -5.57 -1.90 3.63
C ARG A 112 -4.75 -3.13 3.98
N LEU A 113 -5.34 -4.00 4.80
CA LEU A 113 -4.82 -5.33 5.07
C LEU A 113 -5.47 -6.29 4.06
N PRO A 114 -4.74 -6.78 3.04
CA PRO A 114 -5.29 -7.78 2.15
C PRO A 114 -5.47 -9.11 2.89
N PRO A 115 -6.46 -9.94 2.51
CA PRO A 115 -6.64 -11.25 3.14
C PRO A 115 -5.43 -12.15 2.88
N TYR A 116 -5.12 -13.03 3.83
CA TYR A 116 -3.98 -13.96 3.76
C TYR A 116 -3.98 -14.83 2.49
N ASP A 117 -5.18 -15.17 1.97
CA ASP A 117 -5.39 -15.95 0.74
C ASP A 117 -5.55 -15.08 -0.52
N SER A 118 -5.10 -13.82 -0.52
CA SER A 118 -5.12 -13.00 -1.73
C SER A 118 -4.13 -13.46 -2.82
N LEU A 119 -3.42 -14.57 -2.59
CA LEU A 119 -2.61 -15.32 -3.55
C LEU A 119 -2.66 -16.84 -3.35
#